data_AF-A0A5J4LNS1-F1
#
_entry.id   AF-A0A5J4LNS1-F1
#
_cell.length_a   1.000
_cell.length_b   1.000
_cell.length_c   1.000
_cell.angle_alpha   90.00
_cell.angle_beta   90.00
_cell.angle_gamma   90.00
#
_symmetry.space_group_name_H-M   'P 1'
#
loop_
_entity.id
_entity.type
_entity.pdbx_description
1 polymer ?
#
loop_
_entity_poly.entity_id
_entity_poly.type
_entity_poly.pdbx_seq_one_letter_code
_entity_poly.pdbx_strand_id
1 'polypeptide(L)' 'MDELHKAFLELFGERFGGEVPDDHSVVFGPDNKYGLESMDTMRFASALMPHFGDKVYDLKVEDFSTLRSVHDQLQHV' A
#
# COMPACT_ATOMS: atom_id res chain seq x y z
N MET A 1 -0.08 0.88 -11.30
CA MET A 1 -0.35 -0.27 -10.39
C MET A 1 0.92 -1.05 -10.10
N ASP A 2 1.73 -1.37 -11.11
CA ASP A 2 2.93 -2.21 -11.00
C ASP A 2 3.89 -1.83 -9.85
N GLU A 3 4.19 -0.54 -9.67
CA GLU A 3 5.07 -0.09 -8.58
C GLU A 3 4.49 -0.35 -7.18
N LEU A 4 3.17 -0.29 -7.02
CA LEU A 4 2.50 -0.59 -5.75
C LEU A 4 2.56 -2.08 -5.44
N HIS A 5 2.33 -2.93 -6.44
CA HIS A 5 2.46 -4.39 -6.31
C HIS A 5 3.89 -4.79 -5.95
N LYS A 6 4.87 -4.18 -6.62
CA LYS A 6 6.28 -4.42 -6.36
C LYS A 6 6.66 -4.00 -4.94
N ALA A 7 6.32 -2.78 -4.52
CA ALA A 7 6.57 -2.32 -3.16
C ALA A 7 5.89 -3.21 -2.11
N PHE A 8 4.68 -3.70 -2.39
CA PHE A 8 3.98 -4.62 -1.49
C PHE A 8 4.72 -5.96 -1.37
N LEU A 9 5.12 -6.56 -2.48
CA LEU A 9 5.85 -7.84 -2.48
C LEU A 9 7.21 -7.73 -1.81
N GLU A 10 7.94 -6.64 -2.05
CA GLU A 10 9.26 -6.43 -1.43
C GLU A 10 9.16 -6.33 0.10
N LEU A 11 8.09 -5.73 0.63
CA LEU A 11 7.90 -5.57 2.07
C LEU A 11 7.24 -6.77 2.74
N PHE A 12 6.28 -7.40 2.06
CA PHE A 12 5.37 -8.36 2.70
C PHE A 12 5.23 -9.68 1.95
N GLY A 13 5.83 -9.83 0.77
CA GLY A 13 5.72 -11.03 -0.05
C GLY A 13 6.13 -12.29 0.71
N GLU A 14 7.23 -12.26 1.47
CA GLU A 14 7.65 -13.40 2.29
C GLU A 14 6.61 -13.84 3.35
N ARG A 15 5.83 -12.88 3.88
CA ARG A 15 4.77 -13.18 4.87
C ARG A 15 3.56 -13.86 4.25
N PHE A 16 3.35 -13.67 2.94
CA PHE A 16 2.16 -14.13 2.22
C PHE A 16 2.49 -15.08 1.06
N GLY A 17 3.64 -15.74 1.10
CA GLY A 17 4.00 -16.76 0.09
C GLY A 17 4.34 -16.20 -1.29
N GLY A 18 4.68 -14.92 -1.40
CA GLY A 18 5.03 -14.23 -2.64
C GLY A 18 3.83 -13.79 -3.47
N GLU A 19 2.62 -13.83 -2.90
CA GLU A 19 1.40 -13.44 -3.60
C GLU A 19 1.09 -11.95 -3.41
N VAL A 20 0.64 -11.32 -4.50
CA VAL A 20 0.10 -9.96 -4.48
C VAL A 20 -1.38 -10.03 -4.13
N PRO A 21 -1.87 -9.20 -3.20
CA PRO A 21 -3.29 -9.09 -2.93
C PRO A 21 -4.06 -8.55 -4.15
N ASP A 22 -5.33 -8.93 -4.29
CA ASP A 22 -6.22 -8.30 -5.26
C ASP A 22 -6.33 -6.78 -5.00
N ASP A 23 -6.43 -6.00 -6.07
CA ASP A 23 -6.39 -4.53 -6.00
C ASP A 23 -7.47 -3.91 -5.11
N HIS A 24 -8.62 -4.60 -4.98
CA HIS A 24 -9.76 -4.18 -4.17
C HIS A 24 -9.78 -4.82 -2.78
N SER A 25 -8.84 -5.72 -2.48
CA SER A 25 -8.72 -6.31 -1.15
C SER A 25 -8.25 -5.27 -0.14
N VAL A 26 -8.91 -5.24 1.02
CA VAL A 26 -8.47 -4.46 2.18
C VAL A 26 -7.17 -5.05 2.71
N VAL A 27 -6.07 -4.33 2.47
CA VAL A 27 -4.70 -4.69 2.83
C VAL A 27 -4.18 -3.85 4.00
N PHE A 28 -4.68 -2.61 4.16
CA PHE A 28 -4.30 -1.70 5.23
C PHE A 28 -5.54 -1.30 6.05
N GLY A 29 -5.32 -0.94 7.31
CA GLY A 29 -6.40 -0.57 8.24
C GLY A 29 -6.92 -1.73 9.11
N PRO A 30 -7.85 -1.47 10.03
CA PRO A 30 -8.26 -2.41 11.08
C PRO A 30 -8.92 -3.69 10.56
N ASP A 31 -9.56 -3.62 9.38
CA ASP A 31 -10.30 -4.73 8.79
C ASP A 31 -9.45 -5.59 7.83
N ASN A 32 -8.13 -5.35 7.78
CA ASN A 32 -7.28 -6.11 6.86
C ASN A 32 -7.15 -7.57 7.30
N LYS A 33 -7.23 -8.48 6.34
CA LYS A 33 -7.08 -9.94 6.55
C LYS A 33 -5.62 -10.41 6.59
N TYR A 34 -4.68 -9.49 6.46
CA TYR A 34 -3.25 -9.75 6.26
C TYR A 34 -2.44 -9.59 7.56
N GLY A 35 -3.08 -9.17 8.66
CA GLY A 35 -2.40 -8.91 9.93
C GLY A 35 -1.39 -7.77 9.85
N LEU A 36 -1.53 -6.87 8.87
CA LEU A 36 -0.67 -5.70 8.75
C LEU A 36 -1.10 -4.64 9.77
N GLU A 37 -0.13 -4.12 10.50
CA GLU A 37 -0.38 -3.09 11.51
C GLU A 37 -0.12 -1.69 10.97
N SER A 38 -0.45 -0.66 11.76
CA SER A 38 -0.21 0.75 11.38
C SER A 38 1.25 1.02 11.01
N MET A 39 2.20 0.34 11.66
CA MET A 39 3.63 0.45 11.32
C MET A 39 3.96 -0.14 9.94
N ASP A 40 3.30 -1.22 9.54
CA ASP A 40 3.50 -1.78 8.20
C ASP A 40 2.89 -0.86 7.13
N THR A 41 1.77 -0.20 7.43
CA THR A 41 1.18 0.83 6.57
C THR A 41 2.17 2.00 6.33
N MET A 42 2.81 2.48 7.40
CA MET A 42 3.84 3.54 7.30
C MET A 42 5.08 3.09 6.51
N ARG A 43 5.51 1.83 6.67
CA ARG A 43 6.60 1.25 5.89
C ARG A 43 6.26 1.20 4.42
N PHE A 44 5.04 0.78 4.09
CA PHE A 44 4.57 0.75 2.71
C PHE A 44 4.57 2.15 2.10
N ALA A 45 3.95 3.14 2.77
CA ALA A 45 3.99 4.54 2.30
C ALA A 45 5.44 5.03 2.10
N SER A 46 6.35 4.74 3.03
CA SER A 46 7.76 5.13 2.89
C SER A 46 8.44 4.49 1.68
N ALA A 47 8.11 3.24 1.35
CA ALA A 47 8.64 2.56 0.16
C ALA A 47 8.10 3.13 -1.16
N LEU A 48 7.01 3.90 -1.14
CA LEU A 48 6.49 4.59 -2.32
C LEU A 48 7.26 5.88 -2.63
N MET A 49 7.93 6.47 -1.65
CA MET A 49 8.62 7.76 -1.82
C MET A 49 9.63 7.79 -2.98
N PRO A 50 10.47 6.77 -3.21
CA PRO A 50 11.41 6.80 -4.33
C PRO A 50 10.73 6.86 -5.71
N HIS A 51 9.48 6.42 -5.81
CA HIS A 51 8.74 6.32 -7.07
C HIS A 51 7.75 7.47 -7.28
N PHE A 52 7.15 7.96 -6.20
CA PHE A 52 6.06 8.94 -6.25
C PHE A 52 6.43 10.29 -5.61
N GLY A 53 7.58 10.38 -4.92
CA GLY A 53 8.07 11.60 -4.31
C GLY A 53 7.09 12.20 -3.31
N ASP A 54 6.94 13.52 -3.37
CA ASP A 54 6.14 14.28 -2.40
C ASP A 54 4.64 13.95 -2.43
N LYS A 55 4.14 13.36 -3.52
CA LYS A 55 2.75 12.91 -3.65
C LYS A 55 2.33 11.92 -2.57
N VAL A 56 3.30 11.19 -2.00
CA VAL A 56 3.06 10.26 -0.90
C VAL A 56 2.61 10.97 0.37
N TYR A 57 3.08 12.20 0.61
CA TYR A 57 2.71 12.99 1.79
C TYR A 57 1.27 13.51 1.74
N ASP A 58 0.71 13.65 0.53
CA ASP A 58 -0.67 14.09 0.33
C ASP A 58 -1.69 12.94 0.44
N LEU A 59 -1.23 11.71 0.66
CA LEU A 59 -2.10 10.55 0.83
C LEU A 59 -2.89 10.64 2.14
N LYS A 60 -4.21 10.49 2.02
CA LYS A 60 -5.14 10.47 3.14
C LYS A 60 -5.20 9.08 3.73
N VAL A 61 -4.94 8.99 5.03
CA VAL A 61 -4.98 7.74 5.81
C VAL A 61 -6.36 7.09 5.76
N GLU A 62 -7.43 7.89 5.73
CA GLU A 62 -8.83 7.41 5.67
C GLU A 62 -9.11 6.57 4.39
N ASP A 63 -8.44 6.90 3.29
CA ASP A 63 -8.59 6.23 2.00
C ASP A 63 -7.42 5.26 1.70
N PHE A 64 -6.59 4.98 2.70
CA PHE A 64 -5.41 4.10 2.60
C PHE A 64 -5.75 2.68 3.08
N SER A 65 -6.59 1.98 2.32
CA SER A 65 -7.09 0.64 2.69
C SER A 65 -6.81 -0.43 1.65
N THR A 66 -6.85 -0.10 0.36
CA THR A 66 -6.63 -1.03 -0.77
C THR A 66 -5.52 -0.52 -1.67
N LEU A 67 -4.88 -1.40 -2.46
CA LEU A 67 -3.89 -0.94 -3.43
C LEU A 67 -4.53 -0.04 -4.51
N ARG A 68 -5.80 -0.31 -4.86
CA ARG A 68 -6.59 0.52 -5.77
C ARG A 68 -6.77 1.94 -5.23
N SER A 69 -7.18 2.08 -3.97
CA SER A 69 -7.45 3.40 -3.37
C SER A 69 -6.17 4.22 -3.23
N VAL A 70 -5.04 3.60 -2.87
CA VAL A 70 -3.72 4.26 -2.86
C VAL A 70 -3.34 4.72 -4.26
N HIS A 71 -3.51 3.87 -5.28
CA HIS A 71 -3.25 4.26 -6.65
C HIS A 71 -4.11 5.43 -7.11
N ASP A 72 -5.41 5.39 -6.83
CA ASP A 72 -6.32 6.45 -7.23
C ASP A 72 -5.96 7.78 -6.59
N GLN A 73 -5.59 7.78 -5.31
CA GLN A 73 -5.06 8.98 -4.68
C GLN A 73 -3.83 9.50 -5.43
N LEU A 74 -2.83 8.66 -5.70
CA LEU A 74 -1.59 9.04 -6.41
C LEU A 74 -1.80 9.58 -7.84
N GLN A 75 -2.93 9.27 -8.49
CA GLN A 75 -3.28 9.83 -9.80
C GLN A 75 -3.96 11.20 -9.72
N HIS A 76 -4.54 11.55 -8.57
CA HIS A 76 -5.31 12.77 -8.37
C HIS A 76 -4.59 13.82 -7.51
N VAL A 77 -3.38 13.50 -7.00
CA VAL A 77 -2.42 14.46 -6.42
C VAL A 77 -1.43 15.00 -7.45
#